data_AF-A0A6G1H299-F1
#
_entry.id   AF-A0A6G1H299-F1
#
_cell.length_a   1.000
_cell.length_b   1.000
_cell.length_c   1.000
_cell.angle_alpha   90.00
_cell.angle_beta   90.00
_cell.angle_gamma   90.00
#
_symmetry.space_group_name_H-M   'P 1'
#
loop_
_entity.id
_entity.type
_entity.pdbx_description
1 polymer ?
#
loop_
_entity_poly.entity_id
_entity_poly.type
_entity_poly.pdbx_seq_one_letter_code
_entity_poly.pdbx_strand_id
1 'polypeptide(L)' 'VHHQKPDLSQYRTVGSKCYVLIHNRPRLKKLRAKSLEGWLTGMSASNIYRVWIPRANRIILSRNVL' A
#
# COMPACT_ATOMS: atom_id res chain seq x y z
N VAL A 1 17.67 21.82 -17.72
CA VAL A 1 17.00 20.75 -16.93
C VAL A 1 15.49 20.84 -17.14
N HIS A 2 15.00 20.67 -18.38
CA HIS A 2 13.57 20.84 -18.72
C HIS A 2 13.03 19.76 -19.68
N HIS A 3 13.80 18.70 -19.96
CA HIS A 3 13.45 17.67 -20.94
C HIS A 3 13.35 16.24 -20.36
N GLN A 4 13.53 16.07 -19.04
CA GLN A 4 13.29 14.78 -18.40
C GLN A 4 11.84 14.73 -17.90
N LYS A 5 11.12 13.69 -18.30
CA LYS A 5 9.78 13.41 -17.78
C LYS A 5 9.91 13.06 -16.28
N PRO A 6 8.98 13.53 -15.43
CA PRO A 6 8.96 13.13 -14.03
C PRO A 6 8.75 11.61 -13.93
N ASP A 7 9.43 10.98 -12.97
CA ASP A 7 9.18 9.57 -12.66
C ASP A 7 7.83 9.44 -11.93
N LEU A 8 6.87 8.81 -12.61
CA LEU A 8 5.53 8.53 -12.08
C LEU A 8 5.35 7.06 -11.69
N SER A 9 6.41 6.25 -11.68
CA SER A 9 6.33 4.79 -11.45
C SER A 9 5.72 4.41 -10.11
N GLN A 10 5.79 5.30 -9.11
CA GLN A 10 5.21 5.11 -7.79
C GLN A 10 3.85 5.79 -7.62
N TYR A 11 3.39 6.55 -8.62
CA TYR A 11 2.11 7.21 -8.53
C TYR A 11 0.99 6.18 -8.71
N ARG A 12 0.04 6.17 -7.77
CA ARG A 12 -1.15 5.31 -7.84
C ARG A 12 -2.41 6.13 -7.61
N THR A 13 -3.50 5.69 -8.23
CA THR A 13 -4.79 6.39 -8.17
C THR A 13 -5.35 6.36 -6.75
N VAL A 14 -5.55 7.53 -6.16
CA VAL A 14 -6.22 7.67 -4.86
C VAL A 14 -7.65 7.16 -4.96
N GLY A 15 -8.13 6.49 -3.91
CA GLY A 15 -9.45 5.85 -3.87
C GLY A 15 -9.48 4.45 -4.49
N SER A 16 -8.37 3.98 -5.10
CA SER A 16 -8.29 2.61 -5.63
C SER A 16 -8.23 1.56 -4.52
N LYS A 17 -8.85 0.41 -4.79
CA LYS A 17 -8.72 -0.78 -3.95
C LYS A 17 -7.29 -1.31 -4.04
N CYS A 18 -6.70 -1.63 -2.89
CA CYS A 18 -5.34 -2.13 -2.81
C CYS A 18 -5.14 -3.18 -1.72
N TYR A 19 -4.06 -3.93 -1.80
CA TYR A 19 -3.72 -5.00 -0.86
C TYR A 19 -2.37 -4.73 -0.18
N VAL A 20 -2.41 -4.59 1.14
CA VAL A 20 -1.22 -4.36 1.97
C VAL A 20 -0.66 -5.67 2.48
N LEU A 21 0.61 -5.96 2.21
CA LEU A 21 1.28 -7.16 2.72
C LEU A 21 1.35 -7.16 4.25
N ILE A 22 0.98 -8.27 4.89
CA ILE A 22 1.16 -8.47 6.34
C ILE A 22 2.56 -9.02 6.59
N HIS A 23 3.43 -8.22 7.21
CA HIS A 23 4.77 -8.62 7.65
C HIS A 23 4.72 -9.48 8.93
N ASN A 24 5.82 -10.21 9.21
CA ASN A 24 6.01 -11.02 10.43
C ASN A 24 4.93 -12.10 10.67
N ARG A 25 4.47 -12.77 9.61
CA ARG A 25 3.54 -13.89 9.75
C ARG A 25 4.24 -15.17 10.17
N PRO A 26 3.66 -15.97 11.09
CA PRO A 26 4.20 -17.27 11.46
C PRO A 26 4.31 -18.19 10.24
N ARG A 27 5.50 -18.74 9.98
CA ARG A 27 5.80 -19.59 8.81
C ARG A 27 4.87 -20.80 8.68
N LEU A 28 4.36 -21.28 9.81
CA LEU A 28 3.47 -22.44 9.92
C LEU A 28 2.00 -22.14 9.52
N LYS A 29 1.60 -20.89 9.33
CA LYS A 29 0.21 -20.50 9.01
C LYS A 29 0.05 -20.09 7.53
N LYS A 30 0.44 -20.97 6.60
CA LYS A 30 0.41 -20.72 5.14
C LYS A 30 -0.99 -20.42 4.57
N LEU A 31 -2.04 -21.00 5.14
CA LEU A 31 -3.43 -20.84 4.69
C LEU A 31 -4.07 -19.49 5.11
N ARG A 32 -3.43 -18.72 6.00
CA ARG A 32 -3.96 -17.41 6.40
C ARG A 32 -3.75 -16.38 5.30
N ALA A 33 -4.67 -15.41 5.25
CA ALA A 33 -4.60 -14.26 4.35
C ALA A 33 -3.20 -13.62 4.39
N LYS A 34 -2.67 -13.32 3.21
CA LYS A 34 -1.33 -12.76 3.06
C LYS A 34 -1.28 -11.24 3.09
N SER A 35 -2.42 -10.62 2.86
CA SER A 35 -2.59 -9.19 2.75
C SER A 35 -3.86 -8.72 3.45
N LEU A 36 -3.90 -7.43 3.77
CA LEU A 36 -5.08 -6.71 4.19
C LEU A 36 -5.63 -5.95 2.99
N GLU A 37 -6.92 -6.08 2.75
CA GLU A 37 -7.64 -5.25 1.81
C GLU A 37 -7.83 -3.83 2.38
N GLY A 38 -7.64 -2.82 1.54
CA GLY A 38 -7.79 -1.42 1.89
C GLY A 38 -7.97 -0.52 0.67
N TRP A 39 -8.05 0.79 0.93
CA TRP A 39 -8.18 1.82 -0.08
C TRP A 39 -7.01 2.80 0.02
N LEU A 40 -6.40 3.09 -1.13
CA LEU A 40 -5.30 4.04 -1.20
C LEU A 40 -5.83 5.45 -0.90
N THR A 41 -5.31 6.10 0.13
CA THR A 41 -5.71 7.47 0.51
C THR A 41 -4.68 8.51 0.07
N GLY A 42 -3.44 8.09 -0.19
CA GLY A 42 -2.38 8.98 -0.67
C GLY A 42 -0.99 8.40 -0.47
N MET A 43 0.02 9.26 -0.55
CA MET A 43 1.43 8.91 -0.34
C MET A 43 2.04 9.82 0.72
N SER A 44 2.97 9.28 1.50
CA SER A 44 3.75 10.02 2.49
C SER A 44 5.19 10.29 2.04
N ALA A 45 5.70 9.50 1.10
CA ALA A 45 7.03 9.62 0.50
C ALA A 45 7.04 8.90 -0.85
N SER A 46 8.18 8.89 -1.55
CA SER A 46 8.31 8.34 -2.90
C SER A 46 7.78 6.92 -3.08
N ASN A 47 7.85 6.06 -2.06
CA ASN A 47 7.32 4.68 -2.12
C ASN A 47 6.52 4.28 -0.86
N ILE A 48 6.07 5.26 -0.06
CA ILE A 48 5.30 5.00 1.17
C ILE A 48 3.87 5.45 0.93
N TYR A 49 2.95 4.49 0.93
CA TYR A 49 1.53 4.71 0.67
C TYR A 49 0.75 4.78 1.99
N ARG A 50 -0.25 5.68 2.03
CA ARG A 50 -1.27 5.77 3.08
C ARG A 50 -2.46 4.94 2.62
N VAL A 51 -2.81 3.92 3.40
CA VAL A 51 -3.92 3.01 3.09
C VAL A 51 -4.89 2.96 4.24
N TRP A 52 -6.16 3.23 3.97
CA TRP A 52 -7.23 3.01 4.93
C TRP A 52 -7.65 1.54 4.93
N ILE A 53 -7.66 0.92 6.12
CA ILE A 53 -8.07 -0.46 6.34
C ILE A 53 -9.43 -0.43 7.07
N PRO A 54 -10.55 -0.77 6.42
CA PRO A 54 -11.88 -0.61 7.03
C PRO A 54 -12.07 -1.50 8.26
N ARG A 55 -11.55 -2.73 8.21
CA ARG A 55 -11.63 -3.69 9.33
C ARG A 55 -10.99 -3.20 10.62
N ALA A 56 -10.01 -2.31 10.52
CA ALA A 56 -9.31 -1.74 11.66
C ALA A 56 -9.63 -0.25 11.85
N ASN A 57 -10.53 0.30 11.03
CA ASN A 57 -10.88 1.71 10.93
C ASN A 57 -9.69 2.67 11.11
N ARG A 58 -8.58 2.41 10.39
CA ARG A 58 -7.35 3.16 10.56
C ARG A 58 -6.59 3.32 9.25
N ILE A 59 -5.83 4.40 9.16
CA ILE A 59 -4.85 4.61 8.09
C ILE A 59 -3.53 4.02 8.53
N ILE A 60 -2.91 3.20 7.68
CA ILE A 60 -1.56 2.67 7.87
C ILE A 60 -0.63 3.19 6.78
N LEU A 61 0.67 3.18 7.09
CA LEU A 61 1.73 3.41 6.12
C LEU A 61 2.29 2.08 5.66
N SER A 62 2.35 1.85 4.34
CA SER A 62 2.97 0.65 3.77
C SER A 62 3.74 0.98 2.50
N ARG A 63 4.89 0.31 2.33
CA ARG A 63 5.65 0.32 1.07
C ARG A 63 5.19 -0.73 0.07
N ASN A 64 4.63 -1.82 0.59
CA ASN A 64 4.24 -2.97 -0.22
C ASN A 64 2.73 -2.93 -0.38
N VAL A 65 2.30 -2.31 -1.49
CA VAL A 65 0.90 -2.16 -1.89
C VAL A 65 0.75 -2.66 -3.32
N LEU A 66 -0.14 -3.64 -3.51
CA LEU A 66 -0.57 -4.15 -4.81
C LEU A 66 -1.91 -3.56 -5.20
#